data_AF-A0A154MAG8-F1
#
_entry.id   AF-A0A154MAG8-F1
#
_cell.length_a   1.000
_cell.length_b   1.000
_cell.length_c   1.000
_cell.angle_alpha   90.00
_cell.angle_beta   90.00
_cell.angle_gamma   90.00
#
_symmetry.space_group_name_H-M   'P 1'
#
loop_
_entity.id
_entity.type
_entity.pdbx_description
1 polymer ?
#
loop_
_entity_poly.entity_id
_entity_poly.type
_entity_poly.pdbx_seq_one_letter_code
_entity_poly.pdbx_strand_id
1 'polypeptide(L)'
;MRNIDGGFLAAPDQAALERRERDIRKGKLALALTVVGGFVTLIAGYQVFVDFSPGALVVTMIALAVAVGGGMLTKQLNRTVRFRVHKPNAGLVAAAKLSGILVVFFALAALLGSIDAPGPLRVILIAGVCGVLAYVRSLHDQQWVLFELDAVGVRVERTVVPWRDVTRLTIDPVGPGMTRLGAVPVNAEPLYVAVQDSELDSRLLTEAVARFAPRGVLLTGVHNPAS
;
A
#
# COMPACT_ATOMS: atom_id res chain seq x y z
N MET A 1 -16.60 43.66 -24.91
CA MET A 1 -15.79 42.45 -25.06
C MET A 1 -15.27 42.06 -23.69
N ARG A 2 -15.68 40.89 -23.19
CA ARG A 2 -15.47 40.44 -21.81
C ARG A 2 -14.09 39.78 -21.74
N ASN A 3 -13.18 40.36 -20.96
CA ASN A 3 -11.83 39.83 -20.77
C ASN A 3 -11.92 38.54 -19.93
N ILE A 4 -11.56 37.41 -20.53
CA ILE A 4 -11.48 36.08 -19.93
C ILE A 4 -9.99 35.78 -19.76
N ASP A 5 -9.35 36.42 -18.80
CA ASP A 5 -7.95 36.12 -18.48
C ASP A 5 -7.79 35.92 -16.98
N GLY A 6 -7.41 34.69 -16.61
CA GLY A 6 -6.52 34.48 -15.48
C GLY A 6 -7.14 34.40 -14.10
N GLY A 7 -8.25 33.67 -13.94
CA GLY A 7 -8.59 33.09 -12.63
C GLY A 7 -7.51 32.08 -12.25
N PHE A 8 -6.43 32.56 -11.62
CA PHE A 8 -5.38 31.76 -11.02
C PHE A 8 -6.02 30.59 -10.27
N LEU A 9 -5.78 29.38 -10.78
CA LEU A 9 -5.94 28.13 -10.05
C LEU A 9 -5.36 28.37 -8.65
N ALA A 10 -6.22 28.31 -7.63
CA ALA A 10 -5.81 28.45 -6.24
C ALA A 10 -4.58 27.56 -6.04
N ALA A 11 -3.43 28.18 -5.83
CA ALA A 11 -2.18 27.47 -5.64
C ALA A 11 -2.42 26.40 -4.56
N PRO A 12 -2.10 25.12 -4.83
CA PRO A 12 -2.21 24.11 -3.79
C PRO A 12 -1.38 24.60 -2.61
N ASP A 13 -2.01 24.69 -1.44
CA ASP A 13 -1.45 25.19 -0.18
C ASP A 13 -0.03 24.61 0.00
N GLN A 14 1.00 25.42 -0.27
CA GLN A 14 2.38 24.93 -0.41
C GLN A 14 2.86 24.26 0.88
N ALA A 15 2.36 24.72 2.03
CA ALA A 15 2.60 24.12 3.33
C ALA A 15 2.01 22.69 3.46
N ALA A 16 0.88 22.41 2.81
CA ALA A 16 0.30 21.06 2.77
C ALA A 16 1.12 20.13 1.86
N LEU A 17 1.66 20.64 0.75
CA LEU A 17 2.54 19.87 -0.14
C LEU A 17 3.88 19.54 0.52
N GLU A 18 4.52 20.49 1.20
CA GLU A 18 5.80 20.27 1.89
C GLU A 18 5.68 19.26 3.05
N ARG A 19 4.58 19.33 3.82
CA ARG A 19 4.30 18.33 4.87
C ARG A 19 4.16 16.93 4.26
N ARG A 20 3.45 16.82 3.12
CA ARG A 20 3.28 15.56 2.39
C ARG A 20 4.60 14.99 1.88
N GLU A 21 5.46 15.83 1.30
CA GLU A 21 6.75 15.38 0.79
C GLU A 21 7.67 14.86 1.91
N ARG A 22 7.62 15.51 3.08
CA ARG A 22 8.33 15.07 4.29
C ARG A 22 7.83 13.71 4.77
N ASP A 23 6.53 13.48 4.77
CA ASP A 23 5.96 12.21 5.21
C ASP A 23 6.21 11.06 4.22
N ILE A 24 6.20 11.34 2.91
CA ILE A 24 6.64 10.38 1.88
C ILE A 24 8.11 10.02 2.08
N ARG A 25 8.97 11.00 2.38
CA ARG A 25 10.40 10.76 2.62
C ARG A 25 10.63 9.90 3.86
N LYS A 26 9.91 10.15 4.95
CA LYS A 26 9.91 9.29 6.15
C LYS A 26 9.46 7.87 5.82
N GLY A 27 8.40 7.72 5.02
CA GLY A 27 7.91 6.41 4.57
C GLY A 27 8.95 5.63 3.76
N LYS A 28 9.67 6.30 2.86
CA LYS A 28 10.77 5.70 2.08
C LYS A 28 11.94 5.28 2.98
N LEU A 29 12.32 6.10 3.95
CA LEU A 29 13.37 5.78 4.92
C LEU A 29 12.98 4.61 5.83
N ALA A 30 11.74 4.59 6.32
CA ALA A 30 11.21 3.50 7.13
C ALA A 30 11.20 2.18 6.36
N LEU A 31 10.80 2.20 5.09
CA LEU A 31 10.84 1.04 4.21
C LEU A 31 12.28 0.56 3.97
N ALA A 32 13.22 1.48 3.73
CA ALA A 32 14.63 1.14 3.59
C ALA A 32 15.19 0.47 4.85
N LEU A 33 14.86 1.00 6.04
CA LEU A 33 15.22 0.39 7.32
C LEU A 33 14.62 -1.00 7.49
N THR A 34 13.36 -1.21 7.09
CA THR A 34 12.74 -2.54 7.12
C THR A 34 13.47 -3.54 6.24
N VAL A 35 13.82 -3.14 5.02
CA VAL A 35 14.49 -4.02 4.05
C VAL A 35 15.90 -4.36 4.53
N VAL A 36 16.68 -3.36 4.94
CA VAL A 36 18.03 -3.57 5.46
C VAL A 36 18.00 -4.40 6.74
N GLY A 37 17.12 -4.07 7.69
CA GLY A 37 16.94 -4.83 8.92
C GLY A 37 16.53 -6.28 8.65
N GLY A 38 15.58 -6.51 7.73
CA GLY A 38 15.16 -7.85 7.35
C GLY A 38 16.28 -8.67 6.74
N PHE A 39 17.09 -8.07 5.86
CA PHE A 39 18.23 -8.73 5.23
C PHE A 39 19.32 -9.11 6.24
N VAL A 40 19.68 -8.18 7.13
CA VAL A 40 20.65 -8.44 8.21
C VAL A 40 20.12 -9.50 9.18
N THR A 41 18.82 -9.51 9.48
CA THR A 41 18.18 -10.53 10.33
C THR A 41 18.30 -11.92 9.70
N LEU A 42 18.08 -12.03 8.39
CA LEU A 42 18.18 -13.31 7.68
C LEU A 42 19.62 -13.85 7.68
N ILE A 43 20.60 -12.98 7.43
CA ILE A 43 22.02 -13.37 7.42
C ILE A 43 22.51 -13.73 8.83
N ALA A 44 22.25 -12.86 9.81
CA ALA A 44 22.69 -13.08 11.18
C ALA A 44 21.93 -14.25 11.83
N GLY A 45 20.62 -14.35 11.59
CA GLY A 45 19.79 -15.43 12.12
C GLY A 45 20.21 -16.79 11.57
N TYR A 46 20.67 -16.84 10.32
CA TYR A 46 21.29 -18.04 9.78
C TYR A 46 22.59 -18.41 10.51
N GLN A 47 23.47 -17.44 10.79
CA GLN A 47 24.69 -17.72 11.57
C GLN A 47 24.40 -18.18 13.01
N VAL A 48 23.29 -17.74 13.60
CA VAL A 48 22.80 -18.30 14.88
C VAL A 48 22.47 -19.78 14.74
N PHE A 49 21.85 -20.20 13.63
CA PHE A 49 21.51 -21.60 13.40
C PHE A 49 22.72 -22.49 13.08
N VAL A 50 23.76 -21.96 12.43
CA VAL A 50 24.94 -22.74 12.03
C VAL A 50 25.99 -22.83 13.13
N ASP A 51 26.37 -21.69 13.72
CA ASP A 51 27.52 -21.60 14.64
C ASP A 51 27.11 -21.24 16.08
N PHE A 52 25.83 -20.92 16.29
CA PHE A 52 25.26 -20.52 17.59
C PHE A 52 26.14 -19.54 18.39
N SER A 53 26.57 -18.46 17.73
CA SER A 53 27.41 -17.44 18.36
C SER A 53 26.58 -16.37 19.09
N PRO A 54 26.98 -15.94 20.32
CA PRO A 54 26.29 -14.88 21.05
C PRO A 54 26.23 -13.55 20.27
N GLY A 55 27.27 -13.24 19.50
CA GLY A 55 27.32 -12.06 18.64
C GLY A 55 26.26 -12.11 17.53
N ALA A 56 26.10 -13.26 16.86
CA ALA A 56 25.07 -13.41 15.83
C ALA A 56 23.66 -13.29 16.42
N LEU A 57 23.42 -13.78 17.64
CA LEU A 57 22.13 -13.64 18.34
C LEU A 57 21.78 -12.17 18.58
N VAL A 58 22.71 -11.39 19.11
CA VAL A 58 22.49 -9.95 19.37
C VAL A 58 22.22 -9.19 18.06
N VAL A 59 23.03 -9.44 17.02
CA VAL A 59 22.84 -8.80 15.71
C VAL A 59 21.49 -9.18 15.09
N THR A 60 21.08 -10.45 15.20
CA THR A 60 19.78 -10.92 14.71
C THR A 60 18.63 -10.23 15.41
N MET A 61 18.67 -10.12 16.74
CA MET A 61 17.61 -9.47 17.52
C MET A 61 17.49 -7.98 17.22
N ILE A 62 18.62 -7.27 17.09
CA ILE A 62 18.64 -5.85 16.72
C ILE A 62 18.08 -5.66 15.31
N ALA A 63 18.55 -6.46 14.36
CA ALA A 63 18.10 -6.38 12.97
C ALA A 63 16.60 -6.69 12.85
N LEU A 64 16.10 -7.66 13.62
CA LEU A 64 14.68 -8.03 13.65
C LEU A 64 13.85 -6.88 14.23
N ALA A 65 14.29 -6.27 15.32
CA ALA A 65 13.63 -5.11 15.91
C ALA A 65 13.57 -3.93 14.93
N VAL A 66 14.65 -3.67 14.19
CA VAL A 66 14.69 -2.64 13.14
C VAL A 66 13.73 -2.99 12.00
N ALA A 67 13.68 -4.25 11.57
CA ALA A 67 12.78 -4.71 10.53
C ALA A 67 11.30 -4.53 10.91
N VAL A 68 10.92 -5.01 12.10
CA VAL A 68 9.56 -4.93 12.63
C VAL A 68 9.17 -3.48 12.90
N GLY A 69 10.04 -2.71 13.55
CA GLY A 69 9.83 -1.30 13.86
C GLY A 69 9.64 -0.46 12.60
N GLY A 70 10.52 -0.60 11.61
CA GLY A 70 10.38 0.06 10.31
C GLY A 70 9.11 -0.36 9.58
N GLY A 71 8.72 -1.64 9.70
CA GLY A 71 7.53 -2.19 9.03
C GLY A 71 6.24 -1.61 9.62
N MET A 72 6.17 -1.52 10.95
CA MET A 72 5.07 -0.87 11.66
C MET A 72 4.98 0.61 11.30
N LEU A 73 6.11 1.33 11.29
CA LEU A 73 6.16 2.75 10.95
C LEU A 73 5.72 2.98 9.49
N THR A 74 6.19 2.15 8.56
CA THR A 74 5.79 2.18 7.15
C THR A 74 4.30 1.90 6.99
N LYS A 75 3.75 0.94 7.75
CA LYS A 75 2.31 0.63 7.73
C LYS A 75 1.49 1.79 8.26
N GLN A 76 1.90 2.42 9.36
CA GLN A 76 1.23 3.60 9.91
C GLN A 76 1.27 4.77 8.92
N LEU A 77 2.45 5.08 8.37
CA LEU A 77 2.62 6.15 7.38
C LEU A 77 1.80 5.88 6.11
N ASN A 78 1.79 4.66 5.58
CA ASN A 78 0.99 4.32 4.40
C ASN A 78 -0.52 4.40 4.66
N ARG A 79 -0.98 4.05 5.87
CA ARG A 79 -2.39 4.25 6.27
C ARG A 79 -2.77 5.73 6.36
N THR A 80 -1.83 6.59 6.75
CA THR A 80 -2.07 8.03 6.77
C THR A 80 -2.15 8.63 5.37
N VAL A 81 -1.47 8.01 4.38
CA VAL A 81 -1.27 8.55 3.03
C VAL A 81 -2.23 7.97 1.99
N ARG A 82 -2.91 6.84 2.28
CA ARG A 82 -3.75 6.14 1.30
C ARG A 82 -4.98 5.51 1.93
N PHE A 83 -6.14 5.75 1.35
CA PHE A 83 -7.36 4.97 1.61
C PHE A 83 -7.50 3.92 0.52
N ARG A 84 -7.75 2.67 0.90
CA ARG A 84 -7.85 1.54 -0.04
C ARG A 84 -9.02 0.65 0.34
N VAL A 85 -9.79 0.29 -0.67
CA VAL A 85 -10.83 -0.73 -0.59
C VAL A 85 -10.34 -1.94 -1.36
N HIS A 86 -10.37 -3.09 -0.70
CA HIS A 86 -9.93 -4.35 -1.29
C HIS A 86 -11.12 -5.22 -1.69
N LYS A 87 -10.88 -6.18 -2.59
CA LYS A 87 -11.84 -7.27 -2.83
C LYS A 87 -12.02 -8.11 -1.55
N PRO A 88 -13.21 -8.69 -1.33
CA PRO A 88 -13.42 -9.60 -0.19
C PRO A 88 -12.39 -10.74 -0.22
N ASN A 89 -11.92 -11.15 0.96
CA ASN A 89 -10.88 -12.17 1.16
C ASN A 89 -9.47 -11.83 0.63
N ALA A 90 -9.20 -10.59 0.20
CA ALA A 90 -7.87 -10.16 -0.25
C ALA A 90 -6.78 -10.48 0.78
N GLY A 91 -7.04 -10.25 2.07
CA GLY A 91 -6.09 -10.55 3.13
C GLY A 91 -5.76 -12.03 3.27
N LEU A 92 -6.78 -12.89 3.17
CA LEU A 92 -6.62 -14.33 3.29
C LEU A 92 -5.89 -14.93 2.08
N VAL A 93 -6.21 -14.46 0.88
CA VAL A 93 -5.51 -14.87 -0.35
C VAL A 93 -4.06 -14.38 -0.35
N ALA A 94 -3.80 -13.16 0.11
CA ALA A 94 -2.44 -12.65 0.28
C ALA A 94 -1.65 -13.53 1.27
N ALA A 95 -2.24 -13.84 2.42
CA ALA A 95 -1.61 -14.69 3.43
C ALA A 95 -1.29 -16.09 2.88
N ALA A 96 -2.22 -16.70 2.13
CA ALA A 96 -2.01 -18.01 1.50
C ALA A 96 -0.88 -17.99 0.45
N LYS A 97 -0.79 -16.92 -0.37
CA LYS A 97 0.31 -16.77 -1.32
C LYS A 97 1.66 -16.61 -0.62
N LEU A 98 1.70 -15.81 0.44
CA LEU A 98 2.92 -15.56 1.21
C LEU A 98 3.36 -16.81 1.98
N SER A 99 2.44 -17.56 2.57
CA SER A 99 2.76 -18.82 3.24
C SER A 99 3.26 -19.88 2.26
N GLY A 100 2.66 -19.98 1.07
CA GLY A 100 3.15 -20.86 0.01
C GLY A 100 4.60 -20.57 -0.38
N ILE A 101 4.97 -19.29 -0.54
CA ILE A 101 6.36 -18.88 -0.84
C ILE A 101 7.31 -19.26 0.31
N LEU A 102 6.89 -19.08 1.56
CA LEU A 102 7.68 -19.47 2.73
C LEU A 102 7.92 -20.99 2.77
N VAL A 103 6.91 -21.80 2.50
CA VAL A 103 7.06 -23.26 2.45
C VAL A 103 8.07 -23.68 1.38
N VAL A 104 7.97 -23.10 0.17
CA VAL A 104 8.92 -23.36 -0.91
C VAL A 104 10.34 -22.91 -0.54
N PHE A 105 10.47 -21.76 0.12
CA PHE A 105 11.77 -21.28 0.60
C PHE A 105 12.41 -22.26 1.60
N PHE A 106 11.67 -22.71 2.62
CA PHE A 106 12.20 -23.66 3.59
C PHE A 106 12.56 -25.01 2.96
N ALA A 107 11.78 -25.49 1.99
CA ALA A 107 12.10 -26.70 1.24
C ALA A 107 13.39 -26.56 0.42
N LEU A 108 13.57 -25.44 -0.29
CA LEU A 108 14.81 -25.15 -1.04
C LEU A 108 16.01 -24.94 -0.13
N ALA A 109 15.83 -24.28 1.01
CA ALA A 109 16.88 -24.08 2.01
C ALA A 109 17.33 -25.41 2.61
N ALA A 110 16.39 -26.32 2.92
CA ALA A 110 16.71 -27.67 3.38
C ALA A 110 17.47 -28.48 2.32
N LEU A 111 17.07 -28.38 1.04
CA LEU A 111 17.76 -29.05 -0.06
C LEU A 111 19.20 -28.53 -0.24
N LEU A 112 19.40 -27.21 -0.17
CA LEU A 112 20.74 -26.58 -0.20
C LEU A 112 21.58 -26.92 1.04
N GLY A 113 20.92 -27.19 2.17
CA GLY A 113 21.54 -27.76 3.35
C GLY A 113 22.05 -29.18 3.09
N SER A 114 21.24 -30.02 2.46
CA SER A 114 21.57 -31.44 2.23
C SER A 114 22.74 -31.70 1.28
N ILE A 115 23.06 -30.72 0.42
CA ILE A 115 24.16 -30.82 -0.55
C ILE A 115 25.40 -30.01 -0.15
N ASP A 116 25.46 -29.54 1.11
CA ASP A 116 26.53 -28.66 1.61
C ASP A 116 26.84 -27.47 0.69
N ALA A 117 25.79 -26.88 0.11
CA ALA A 117 25.95 -25.82 -0.85
C ALA A 117 26.76 -24.65 -0.25
N PRO A 118 27.73 -24.09 -0.99
CA PRO A 118 28.59 -23.03 -0.50
C PRO A 118 27.76 -21.79 -0.10
N GLY A 119 28.21 -21.11 0.96
CA GLY A 119 27.52 -19.96 1.57
C GLY A 119 26.94 -18.92 0.60
N PRO A 120 27.64 -18.54 -0.49
CA PRO A 120 27.11 -17.60 -1.49
C PRO A 120 25.79 -18.04 -2.15
N LEU A 121 25.60 -19.34 -2.45
CA LEU A 121 24.35 -19.84 -3.04
C LEU A 121 23.17 -19.67 -2.07
N ARG A 122 23.42 -19.79 -0.77
CA ARG A 122 22.41 -19.61 0.29
C ARG A 122 22.03 -18.13 0.43
N VAL A 123 22.99 -17.21 0.31
CA VAL A 123 22.71 -15.75 0.28
C VAL A 123 21.88 -15.36 -0.95
N ILE A 124 22.19 -15.93 -2.12
CA ILE A 124 21.42 -15.71 -3.34
C ILE A 124 19.99 -16.22 -3.20
N LEU A 125 19.78 -17.39 -2.58
CA LEU A 125 18.44 -17.92 -2.29
C LEU A 125 17.63 -16.93 -1.44
N ILE A 126 18.21 -16.44 -0.34
CA ILE A 126 17.55 -15.49 0.56
C ILE A 126 17.19 -14.20 -0.20
N ALA A 127 18.14 -13.61 -0.93
CA ALA A 127 17.91 -12.41 -1.71
C ALA A 127 16.82 -12.62 -2.79
N GLY A 128 16.85 -13.76 -3.47
CA GLY A 128 15.85 -14.15 -4.47
C GLY A 128 14.45 -14.25 -3.87
N VAL A 129 14.30 -14.92 -2.72
CA VAL A 129 13.00 -15.05 -2.05
C VAL A 129 12.48 -13.71 -1.54
N CYS A 130 13.33 -12.84 -1.00
CA CYS A 130 12.92 -11.47 -0.67
C CYS A 130 12.38 -10.73 -1.90
N GLY A 131 13.03 -10.85 -3.05
CA GLY A 131 12.57 -10.28 -4.32
C GLY A 131 11.22 -10.84 -4.76
N VAL A 132 11.04 -12.16 -4.70
CA VAL A 132 9.78 -12.84 -5.05
C VAL A 132 8.64 -12.40 -4.12
N LEU A 133 8.88 -12.32 -2.81
CA LEU A 133 7.89 -11.85 -1.84
C LEU A 133 7.44 -10.41 -2.14
N ALA A 134 8.39 -9.50 -2.43
CA ALA A 134 8.09 -8.12 -2.78
C ALA A 134 7.29 -8.04 -4.10
N TYR A 135 7.67 -8.83 -5.09
CA TYR A 135 6.99 -8.88 -6.39
C TYR A 135 5.56 -9.41 -6.27
N VAL A 136 5.36 -10.55 -5.59
CA VAL A 136 4.03 -11.15 -5.40
C VAL A 136 3.13 -10.24 -4.58
N ARG A 137 3.67 -9.56 -3.56
CA ARG A 137 2.92 -8.56 -2.78
C ARG A 137 2.47 -7.39 -3.67
N SER A 138 3.35 -6.90 -4.52
CA SER A 138 3.06 -5.79 -5.45
C SER A 138 1.97 -6.17 -6.47
N LEU A 139 2.08 -7.34 -7.09
CA LEU A 139 1.05 -7.87 -8.00
C LEU A 139 -0.29 -8.08 -7.28
N HIS A 140 -0.26 -8.60 -6.05
CA HIS A 140 -1.45 -8.77 -5.24
C HIS A 140 -2.14 -7.43 -4.98
N ASP A 141 -1.39 -6.41 -4.56
CA ASP A 141 -1.94 -5.08 -4.35
C ASP A 141 -2.53 -4.49 -5.64
N GLN A 142 -1.91 -4.73 -6.80
CA GLN A 142 -2.46 -4.24 -8.07
C GLN A 142 -3.76 -4.93 -8.47
N GLN A 143 -3.93 -6.22 -8.19
CA GLN A 143 -5.08 -7.01 -8.62
C GLN A 143 -6.28 -6.94 -7.66
N TRP A 144 -6.01 -6.66 -6.38
CA TRP A 144 -7.00 -6.80 -5.30
C TRP A 144 -7.43 -5.46 -4.68
N VAL A 145 -6.89 -4.34 -5.16
CA VAL A 145 -7.41 -2.99 -4.84
C VAL A 145 -8.52 -2.64 -5.83
N LEU A 146 -9.73 -2.39 -5.31
CA LEU A 146 -10.90 -1.97 -6.08
C LEU A 146 -10.96 -0.45 -6.21
N PHE A 147 -10.67 0.24 -5.11
CA PHE A 147 -10.72 1.70 -5.05
C PHE A 147 -9.59 2.18 -4.15
N GLU A 148 -8.86 3.20 -4.58
CA GLU A 148 -7.80 3.81 -3.79
C GLU A 148 -7.83 5.34 -3.95
N LEU A 149 -7.84 6.04 -2.82
CA LEU A 149 -7.64 7.49 -2.76
C LEU A 149 -6.24 7.74 -2.22
N ASP A 150 -5.43 8.46 -2.96
CA ASP A 150 -4.11 8.86 -2.53
C ASP A 150 -3.84 10.34 -2.85
N ALA A 151 -2.62 10.79 -2.56
CA ALA A 151 -2.22 12.17 -2.82
C ALA A 151 -2.09 12.51 -4.31
N VAL A 152 -2.02 11.52 -5.21
CA VAL A 152 -1.83 11.70 -6.66
C VAL A 152 -3.19 11.78 -7.37
N GLY A 153 -4.17 11.00 -6.91
CA GLY A 153 -5.48 10.95 -7.51
C GLY A 153 -6.39 9.89 -6.91
N VAL A 154 -7.35 9.49 -7.73
CA VAL A 154 -8.28 8.41 -7.43
C VAL A 154 -8.00 7.27 -8.37
N ARG A 155 -7.74 6.09 -7.81
CA ARG A 155 -7.58 4.87 -8.56
C ARG A 155 -8.87 4.05 -8.45
N VAL A 156 -9.48 3.79 -9.59
CA VAL A 156 -10.61 2.86 -9.74
C VAL A 156 -10.09 1.63 -10.47
N GLU A 157 -10.01 0.51 -9.76
CA GLU A 157 -9.40 -0.75 -10.19
C GLU A 157 -7.96 -0.59 -10.74
N ARG A 158 -7.80 -0.55 -12.06
CA ARG A 158 -6.51 -0.42 -12.74
C ARG A 158 -6.24 0.99 -13.26
N THR A 159 -7.26 1.84 -13.29
CA THR A 159 -7.17 3.18 -13.88
C THR A 159 -6.94 4.20 -12.79
N VAL A 160 -5.89 5.01 -12.94
CA VAL A 160 -5.59 6.13 -12.04
C VAL A 160 -6.06 7.42 -12.71
N VAL A 161 -6.95 8.13 -12.04
CA VAL A 161 -7.43 9.46 -12.45
C VAL A 161 -6.74 10.50 -11.56
N PRO A 162 -5.84 11.34 -12.09
CA PRO A 162 -5.20 12.40 -11.32
C PRO A 162 -6.22 13.39 -10.76
N TRP A 163 -5.99 13.96 -9.58
CA TRP A 163 -6.94 14.90 -8.94
C TRP A 163 -7.34 16.09 -9.81
N ARG A 164 -6.42 16.59 -10.64
CA ARG A 164 -6.68 17.69 -11.58
C ARG A 164 -7.76 17.36 -12.61
N ASP A 165 -7.95 16.07 -12.88
CA ASP A 165 -8.86 15.55 -13.89
C ASP A 165 -10.14 15.01 -13.25
N VAL A 166 -10.29 15.05 -11.91
CA VAL A 166 -11.48 14.59 -11.17
C VAL A 166 -12.44 15.75 -10.94
N THR A 167 -13.65 15.65 -11.48
CA THR A 167 -14.70 16.65 -11.33
C THR A 167 -15.56 16.40 -10.09
N ARG A 168 -15.92 15.14 -9.85
CA ARG A 168 -16.67 14.72 -8.65
C ARG A 168 -16.40 13.27 -8.27
N LEU A 169 -16.59 12.96 -6.98
CA LEU A 169 -16.61 11.59 -6.48
C LEU A 169 -18.05 11.18 -6.20
N THR A 170 -18.39 9.92 -6.49
CA THR A 170 -19.75 9.40 -6.33
C THR A 170 -19.77 8.22 -5.38
N ILE A 171 -20.77 8.20 -4.48
CA ILE A 171 -21.09 7.08 -3.61
C ILE A 171 -22.59 6.78 -3.70
N ASP A 172 -22.95 5.72 -4.43
CA ASP A 172 -24.35 5.37 -4.71
C ASP A 172 -24.65 3.93 -4.29
N PRO A 173 -25.76 3.64 -3.61
CA PRO A 173 -26.18 2.26 -3.39
C PRO A 173 -26.58 1.61 -4.73
N VAL A 174 -26.14 0.38 -4.99
CA VAL A 174 -26.46 -0.35 -6.24
C VAL A 174 -27.26 -1.62 -6.00
N GLY A 175 -27.25 -2.14 -4.78
CA GLY A 175 -28.02 -3.31 -4.39
C GLY A 175 -27.84 -3.64 -2.91
N PRO A 176 -28.53 -4.67 -2.39
CA PRO A 176 -28.41 -5.06 -0.99
C PRO A 176 -26.96 -5.43 -0.64
N GLY A 177 -26.36 -4.69 0.31
CA GLY A 177 -25.00 -4.90 0.79
C GLY A 177 -23.89 -4.40 -0.15
N MET A 178 -24.23 -3.64 -1.19
CA MET A 178 -23.27 -3.16 -2.19
C MET A 178 -23.40 -1.66 -2.45
N THR A 179 -22.28 -0.96 -2.33
CA THR A 179 -22.13 0.46 -2.62
C THR A 179 -21.21 0.65 -3.83
N ARG A 180 -21.61 1.50 -4.77
CA ARG A 180 -20.80 1.93 -5.91
C ARG A 180 -20.02 3.17 -5.57
N LEU A 181 -18.71 3.04 -5.64
CA LEU A 181 -17.78 4.16 -5.61
C LEU A 181 -17.43 4.54 -7.04
N GLY A 182 -17.25 5.83 -7.30
CA GLY A 182 -16.84 6.27 -8.62
C GLY A 182 -16.10 7.60 -8.61
N ALA A 183 -15.33 7.79 -9.68
CA ALA A 183 -14.68 9.04 -10.00
C ALA A 183 -15.18 9.49 -11.37
N VAL A 184 -15.70 10.72 -11.45
CA VAL A 184 -16.13 11.33 -12.71
C VAL A 184 -15.02 12.25 -13.18
N PRO A 185 -14.33 11.90 -14.29
CA PRO A 185 -13.28 12.74 -14.84
C PRO A 185 -13.86 13.90 -15.67
N VAL A 186 -13.06 14.94 -15.91
CA VAL A 186 -13.47 16.15 -16.64
C VAL A 186 -13.78 15.87 -18.12
N ASN A 187 -13.01 14.98 -18.76
CA ASN A 187 -13.06 14.72 -20.20
C ASN A 187 -13.09 13.22 -20.56
N ALA A 188 -13.67 12.38 -19.70
CA ALA A 188 -13.76 10.95 -19.97
C ALA A 188 -15.03 10.35 -19.35
N GLU A 189 -15.31 9.09 -19.70
CA GLU A 189 -16.43 8.37 -19.11
C GLU A 189 -16.24 8.18 -17.59
N PRO A 190 -17.32 8.29 -16.80
CA PRO A 190 -17.29 8.01 -15.38
C PRO A 190 -16.78 6.60 -15.08
N LEU A 191 -15.84 6.49 -14.13
CA LEU A 191 -15.34 5.21 -13.66
C LEU A 191 -16.06 4.83 -12.37
N TYR A 192 -16.58 3.60 -12.32
CA TYR A 192 -17.32 3.07 -11.19
C TYR A 192 -16.81 1.70 -10.79
N VAL A 193 -16.88 1.40 -9.50
CA VAL A 193 -16.61 0.07 -8.95
C VAL A 193 -17.62 -0.23 -7.85
N ALA A 194 -18.18 -1.44 -7.88
CA ALA A 194 -19.06 -1.93 -6.83
C ALA A 194 -18.23 -2.54 -5.70
N VAL A 195 -18.56 -2.17 -4.47
CA VAL A 195 -17.85 -2.53 -3.24
C VAL A 195 -18.86 -3.10 -2.26
N GLN A 196 -18.47 -4.13 -1.50
CA GLN A 196 -19.30 -4.63 -0.40
C GLN A 196 -19.31 -3.64 0.76
N ASP A 197 -20.47 -3.39 1.34
CA ASP A 197 -20.62 -2.44 2.45
C ASP A 197 -19.76 -2.84 3.67
N SER A 198 -19.51 -4.13 3.87
CA SER A 198 -18.62 -4.66 4.92
C SER A 198 -17.15 -4.27 4.73
N GLU A 199 -16.72 -3.98 3.51
CA GLU A 199 -15.36 -3.57 3.17
C GLU A 199 -15.24 -2.03 3.03
N LEU A 200 -16.35 -1.30 3.22
CA LEU A 200 -16.44 0.14 3.06
C LEU A 200 -16.70 0.83 4.40
N ASP A 201 -15.65 1.40 4.99
CA ASP A 201 -15.82 2.32 6.12
C ASP A 201 -16.10 3.74 5.62
N SER A 202 -17.36 4.17 5.73
CA SER A 202 -17.84 5.48 5.26
C SER A 202 -17.19 6.65 6.01
N ARG A 203 -16.81 6.48 7.28
CA ARG A 203 -16.11 7.51 8.05
C ARG A 203 -14.70 7.70 7.52
N LEU A 204 -13.97 6.61 7.34
CA LEU A 204 -12.61 6.65 6.79
C LEU A 204 -12.59 7.16 5.34
N LEU A 205 -13.59 6.82 4.53
CA LEU A 205 -13.74 7.37 3.19
C LEU A 205 -13.91 8.90 3.24
N THR A 206 -14.80 9.40 4.10
CA THR A 206 -15.07 10.84 4.23
C THR A 206 -13.84 11.60 4.72
N GLU A 207 -13.14 11.04 5.71
CA GLU A 207 -11.85 11.57 6.19
C GLU A 207 -10.78 11.58 5.09
N ALA A 208 -10.71 10.52 4.28
CA ALA A 208 -9.78 10.44 3.16
C ALA A 208 -10.09 11.47 2.07
N VAL A 209 -11.36 11.66 1.72
CA VAL A 209 -11.78 12.71 0.78
C VAL A 209 -11.40 14.09 1.33
N ALA A 210 -11.72 14.38 2.59
CA ALA A 210 -11.35 15.65 3.23
C ALA A 210 -9.83 15.87 3.28
N ARG A 211 -9.05 14.79 3.39
CA ARG A 211 -7.58 14.85 3.46
C ARG A 211 -6.92 14.99 2.09
N PHE A 212 -7.42 14.30 1.06
CA PHE A 212 -6.73 14.15 -0.22
C PHE A 212 -7.33 15.00 -1.34
N ALA A 213 -8.65 15.23 -1.34
CA ALA A 213 -9.33 15.90 -2.44
C ALA A 213 -9.02 17.41 -2.47
N PRO A 214 -8.81 18.02 -3.65
CA PRO A 214 -8.71 19.46 -3.80
C PRO A 214 -10.01 20.16 -3.36
N ARG A 215 -9.89 21.42 -2.92
CA ARG A 215 -11.06 22.25 -2.60
C ARG A 215 -11.99 22.32 -3.83
N GLY A 216 -13.23 21.86 -3.66
CA GLY A 216 -14.26 21.83 -4.71
C GLY A 216 -14.65 20.42 -5.18
N VAL A 217 -13.82 19.40 -4.94
CA VAL A 217 -14.21 18.00 -5.21
C VAL A 217 -14.99 17.46 -4.02
N LEU A 218 -16.30 17.27 -4.20
CA LEU A 218 -17.19 16.74 -3.17
C LEU A 218 -17.46 15.25 -3.41
N LEU A 219 -17.58 14.52 -2.30
CA LEU A 219 -18.20 13.19 -2.32
C LEU A 219 -19.71 13.40 -2.39
N THR A 220 -20.28 13.10 -3.55
CA THR A 220 -21.72 13.19 -3.81
C THR A 220 -22.33 11.81 -3.72
N GLY A 221 -23.45 11.69 -3.01
CA GLY A 221 -24.17 10.42 -2.94
C GLY A 221 -25.67 10.64 -2.88
N VAL A 222 -26.43 9.62 -3.26
CA VAL A 222 -27.90 9.59 -3.15
C VAL A 222 -28.36 9.44 -1.69
N HIS A 223 -27.46 9.44 -0.71
CA HIS A 223 -27.86 9.56 0.70
C HIS A 223 -28.16 11.02 1.03
N ASN A 224 -29.33 11.46 0.57
CA ASN A 224 -30.05 12.57 1.15
C ASN A 224 -30.77 12.05 2.41
N PRO A 225 -30.30 12.30 3.64
CA PRO A 225 -31.18 12.28 4.79
C PRO A 225 -32.04 13.55 4.72
N ALA A 226 -32.98 13.60 3.77
CA ALA A 226 -34.06 14.55 3.81
C ALA A 226 -35.25 13.91 4.53
N SER A 227 -35.23 14.00 5.86
CA SER A 227 -36.35 14.32 6.76
C SER A 227 -36.04 13.85 8.18
#